data_AF-A0A5C5A3G1-F1
#
_entry.id   AF-A0A5C5A3G1-F1
#
_cell.length_a   1.000
_cell.length_b   1.000
_cell.length_c   1.000
_cell.angle_alpha   90.00
_cell.angle_beta   90.00
_cell.angle_gamma   90.00
#
_symmetry.space_group_name_H-M   'P 1'
#
loop_
_entity.id
_entity.type
_entity.pdbx_description
1 polymer ?
#
loop_
_entity_poly.entity_id
_entity_poly.type
_entity_poly.pdbx_seq_one_letter_code
_entity_poly.pdbx_strand_id
1 'polypeptide(L)' 'MSFKVNFNMDDIEKAVRKQAEQAIKDGKADITTEIECTNCKKEFEIVAKEGMVKCPHCNEEINISLNIEYNN' A
#
# COMPACT_ATOMS: atom_id res chain seq x y z
N MET A 1 -42.47 1.03 -8.22
CA MET A 1 -41.41 2.06 -8.16
C MET A 1 -40.15 1.45 -8.73
N SER A 2 -39.66 1.94 -9.87
CA SER A 2 -38.45 1.42 -10.51
C SER A 2 -37.32 2.39 -10.21
N PHE A 3 -36.45 2.03 -9.26
CA PHE A 3 -35.25 2.79 -8.97
C PHE A 3 -34.29 2.59 -10.14
N LYS A 4 -34.20 3.59 -11.01
CA LYS A 4 -33.27 3.59 -12.14
C LYS A 4 -31.89 3.93 -11.57
N VAL A 5 -31.16 2.91 -11.16
CA VAL A 5 -29.81 3.09 -10.62
C VAL A 5 -28.87 3.30 -11.80
N ASN A 6 -28.45 4.55 -12.00
CA ASN A 6 -27.55 4.95 -13.08
C ASN A 6 -26.11 4.69 -12.60
N PHE A 7 -25.64 3.45 -12.71
CA PHE A 7 -24.26 3.10 -12.38
C PHE A 7 -23.33 3.64 -13.48
N ASN A 8 -22.71 4.79 -13.25
CA ASN A 8 -21.60 5.25 -14.08
C ASN A 8 -20.39 4.36 -13.82
N MET A 9 -19.85 3.71 -14.86
CA MET A 9 -18.64 2.89 -14.76
C MET A 9 -17.44 3.67 -14.22
N ASP A 10 -17.33 4.97 -14.54
CA ASP A 10 -16.30 5.86 -14.00
C ASP A 10 -16.29 5.97 -12.47
N ASP A 11 -17.46 6.00 -11.84
CA ASP A 11 -17.57 6.07 -10.38
C ASP A 11 -17.15 4.75 -9.72
N ILE A 12 -17.46 3.62 -10.37
CA ILE A 12 -17.05 2.29 -9.91
C ILE A 12 -15.52 2.16 -10.03
N GLU A 13 -14.93 2.57 -11.14
CA GLU A 13 -13.49 2.47 -11.36
C GLU A 13 -12.71 3.30 -10.33
N LYS A 14 -13.15 4.53 -10.06
CA LYS A 14 -12.57 5.37 -9.01
C LYS A 14 -12.70 4.75 -7.62
N ALA A 15 -13.84 4.14 -7.31
CA ALA A 15 -14.06 3.51 -6.02
C ALA A 15 -13.19 2.26 -5.83
N VAL A 16 -13.00 1.46 -6.89
CA VAL A 16 -12.13 0.28 -6.86
C VAL A 16 -10.66 0.69 -6.72
N ARG A 17 -10.20 1.71 -7.46
CA ARG A 17 -8.83 2.25 -7.34
C ARG A 17 -8.53 2.70 -5.90
N LYS A 18 -9.41 3.50 -5.30
CA LYS A 18 -9.25 3.95 -3.91
C LYS A 18 -9.20 2.80 -2.91
N GLN A 19 -10.04 1.78 -3.09
CA GLN A 19 -10.06 0.61 -2.22
C GLN A 19 -8.79 -0.22 -2.36
N ALA A 20 -8.27 -0.38 -3.58
CA ALA A 20 -7.00 -1.07 -3.82
C ALA A 20 -5.83 -0.30 -3.19
N GLU A 21 -5.75 1.03 -3.39
CA GLU A 21 -4.76 1.89 -2.77
C GLU A 21 -4.78 1.77 -1.23
N GLN A 22 -5.96 1.83 -0.63
CA GLN A 22 -6.12 1.67 0.81
C GLN A 22 -5.72 0.28 1.28
N ALA A 23 -6.13 -0.78 0.58
CA ALA A 23 -5.76 -2.15 0.94
C ALA A 23 -4.23 -2.36 0.94
N ILE A 24 -3.51 -1.73 0.01
CA ILE A 24 -2.04 -1.75 -0.01
C ILE A 24 -1.47 -0.96 1.16
N LYS A 25 -1.94 0.28 1.40
CA LYS A 25 -1.48 1.13 2.50
C LYS A 25 -1.72 0.49 3.88
N ASP A 26 -2.85 -0.17 4.06
CA ASP A 26 -3.21 -0.92 5.27
C ASP A 26 -2.46 -2.26 5.40
N GLY A 27 -1.68 -2.68 4.40
CA GLY A 27 -1.00 -3.99 4.40
C GLY A 27 -1.93 -5.19 4.25
N LYS A 28 -3.17 -4.98 3.78
CA LYS A 28 -4.17 -6.04 3.52
C LYS A 28 -4.03 -6.68 2.15
N ALA A 29 -3.16 -6.15 1.30
CA ALA A 29 -2.91 -6.67 -0.03
C ALA A 29 -1.97 -7.89 -0.03
N ASP A 30 -1.41 -8.29 1.13
CA ASP A 30 -0.40 -9.37 1.26
C ASP A 30 0.77 -9.21 0.28
N ILE A 31 1.08 -7.96 -0.09
CA ILE A 31 2.20 -7.64 -0.98
C ILE A 31 3.43 -7.50 -0.10
N THR A 32 4.47 -8.27 -0.39
CA THR A 32 5.78 -8.05 0.20
C THR A 32 6.63 -7.16 -0.70
N THR A 33 7.47 -6.33 -0.09
CA THR A 33 8.45 -5.48 -0.77
C THR A 33 9.79 -5.61 -0.08
N GLU A 34 10.85 -5.56 -0.86
CA GLU A 34 12.21 -5.55 -0.35
C GLU A 34 12.64 -4.10 -0.15
N ILE A 35 13.18 -3.78 1.02
CA ILE A 35 13.70 -2.46 1.34
C ILE A 35 15.08 -2.54 1.96
N GLU A 36 15.90 -1.53 1.71
CA GLU A 36 17.20 -1.38 2.37
C GLU A 36 17.03 -0.57 3.66
N CYS A 37 17.54 -1.10 4.77
CA CYS A 37 17.63 -0.34 6.02
C CYS A 37 18.63 0.81 5.87
N THR A 38 18.18 2.05 6.09
CA THR A 38 19.05 3.24 6.02
C THR A 38 20.17 3.25 7.06
N ASN A 39 20.02 2.53 8.17
CA ASN A 39 21.01 2.44 9.23
C ASN A 39 22.06 1.35 8.96
N CYS A 40 21.62 0.10 8.75
CA CYS A 40 22.54 -1.04 8.61
C CYS A 40 22.85 -1.43 7.18
N LYS A 41 22.21 -0.79 6.18
CA LYS A 41 22.36 -1.06 4.74
C LYS A 41 22.13 -2.52 4.35
N LYS A 42 21.29 -3.21 5.12
CA LYS A 42 20.86 -4.57 4.80
C LYS A 42 19.46 -4.51 4.21
N GLU A 43 19.30 -5.28 3.15
CA GLU A 43 18.01 -5.52 2.49
C GLU A 43 17.21 -6.53 3.31
N PHE A 44 15.91 -6.27 3.44
CA PHE A 44 14.98 -7.18 4.09
C PHE A 44 13.58 -7.04 3.50
N GLU A 45 12.85 -8.15 3.53
CA GLU A 45 11.48 -8.19 3.07
C GLU A 45 10.52 -7.73 4.17
N ILE A 46 9.56 -6.89 3.79
CA ILE A 46 8.47 -6.45 4.65
C ILE A 46 7.14 -6.56 3.91
N VAL A 47 6.05 -6.64 4.67
CA VAL A 47 4.72 -6.38 4.10
C VAL A 47 4.66 -4.89 3.74
N ALA A 48 4.33 -4.61 2.48
CA ALA A 48 4.08 -3.26 1.99
C ALA A 48 2.87 -2.69 2.73
N LYS A 49 3.16 -1.91 3.77
CA LYS A 49 2.19 -1.13 4.54
C LYS A 49 2.81 0.23 4.85
N GLU A 50 1.97 1.25 5.00
CA GLU A 50 2.45 2.54 5.48
C GLU A 50 2.72 2.49 6.98
N GLY A 51 3.78 3.17 7.41
CA GLY A 51 4.10 3.37 8.82
C GLY A 51 5.48 2.86 9.21
N MET A 52 5.66 2.67 10.53
CA MET A 52 6.95 2.27 11.09
C MET A 52 7.13 0.75 10.98
N VAL A 53 8.24 0.34 10.38
CA VAL A 53 8.69 -1.05 10.39
C VAL A 53 10.00 -1.15 11.15
N LYS A 54 10.21 -2.28 11.81
CA LYS A 54 11.44 -2.53 12.55
C LYS A 54 12.37 -3.38 11.70
N CYS A 55 13.60 -2.92 11.49
CA CYS A 55 14.60 -3.70 10.78
C CYS A 55 14.97 -4.95 11.59
N PRO A 56 14.92 -6.16 11.01
CA PRO A 56 15.24 -7.41 11.71
C PRO A 56 16.74 -7.57 12.02
N HIS A 57 17.60 -6.73 11.44
CA HIS A 57 19.05 -6.84 11.60
C HIS A 57 19.62 -5.92 12.67
N CYS A 58 19.15 -4.68 12.74
CA CYS A 58 19.66 -3.67 13.67
C CYS A 58 18.61 -3.19 14.67
N ASN A 59 17.37 -3.67 14.57
CA ASN A 59 16.24 -3.28 15.41
C ASN A 59 15.87 -1.78 15.36
N GLU A 60 16.36 -1.04 14.36
CA GLU A 60 15.96 0.35 14.11
C GLU A 60 14.56 0.43 13.51
N GLU A 61 13.82 1.49 13.87
CA GLU A 61 12.51 1.80 13.32
C GLU A 61 12.67 2.69 12.08
N ILE A 62 12.16 2.22 10.95
CA ILE A 62 12.21 2.92 9.67
C ILE A 62 10.78 3.28 9.30
N ASN A 63 10.54 4.54 8.98
CA ASN A 63 9.25 4.99 8.47
C ASN A 63 9.18 4.71 6.97
N ILE A 64 8.15 3.97 6.55
CA ILE A 64 7.91 3.62 5.17
C ILE A 64 6.66 4.31 4.70
N SER A 65 6.86 5.18 3.72
CA SER A 65 5.79 5.84 2.98
C SER A 65 5.70 5.20 1.61
N LEU A 66 4.60 4.51 1.34
CA LEU A 66 4.33 3.94 0.03
C LEU A 66 3.78 5.03 -0.88
N ASN A 67 4.62 5.53 -1.80
CA ASN A 67 4.14 6.40 -2.87
C ASN A 67 3.65 5.52 -4.03
N ILE A 68 2.37 5.16 -4.00
CA ILE A 68 1.73 4.36 -5.06
C ILE A 68 1.44 5.30 -6.24
N GLU A 69 2.40 5.43 -7.15
CA GLU A 69 2.19 6.17 -8.41
C GLU A 69 1.53 5.24 -9.43
N TYR A 70 0.23 5.47 -9.69
CA TYR A 70 -0.47 4.82 -10.81
C TYR A 70 0.00 5.46 -12.12
N ASN A 71 0.95 4.80 -12.80
CA ASN A 71 1.29 5.18 -14.17
C ASN A 71 0.16 4.69 -15.09
N ASN A 72 -0.60 5.63 -15.66
CA ASN A 72 -1.82 5.38 -16.45
C ASN A 72 -1.51 5.08 -17.92
#